data_AF-A0A352CQ99-F1
#
_entry.id   AF-A0A352CQ99-F1
#
_cell.length_a   1.000
_cell.length_b   1.000
_cell.length_c   1.000
_cell.angle_alpha   90.00
_cell.angle_beta   90.00
_cell.angle_gamma   90.00
#
_symmetry.space_group_name_H-M   'P 1'
#
loop_
_entity.id
_entity.type
_entity.pdbx_description
1 polymer ?
#
loop_
_entity_poly.entity_id
_entity_poly.type
_entity_poly.pdbx_seq_one_letter_code
_entity_poly.pdbx_strand_id
1 'polypeptide(L)'
;AVDSFIYKKVPFRFEDLTAITNALCPDTISGKRLFSYINILLPKEGDMSYAHGMNVALICKKMAKWFKLSEEESNILIYSGFLYDIGKFMLPQDIIWKPDKLNKMEFDLVKTHAFYGYHMLSKFHLDERILNATLMHHERCDGSGYPQGLGRDEIDKFAKMVAIADVYEAMTSARSY
;
A
#
# COMPACT_ATOMS: atom_id res chain seq x y z
N ALA A 1 15.83 3.63 2.29
CA ALA A 1 14.93 4.52 3.06
C ALA A 1 14.00 3.71 3.97
N VAL A 2 13.28 2.72 3.45
CA VAL A 2 12.38 1.83 4.24
C VAL A 2 13.14 0.97 5.26
N ASP A 3 14.29 0.39 4.91
CA ASP A 3 15.11 -0.38 5.87
C ASP A 3 15.58 0.45 7.08
N SER A 4 15.86 1.74 6.88
CA SER A 4 16.24 2.63 7.98
C SER A 4 15.04 2.96 8.88
N PHE A 5 13.84 3.01 8.31
CA PHE A 5 12.59 3.18 9.07
C PHE A 5 12.29 1.94 9.90
N ILE A 6 12.37 0.75 9.28
CA ILE A 6 12.06 -0.53 9.92
C ILE A 6 13.12 -0.92 10.96
N TYR A 7 14.40 -0.94 10.58
CA TYR A 7 15.46 -1.50 11.42
C TYR A 7 16.17 -0.46 12.30
N LYS A 8 16.21 0.80 11.88
CA LYS A 8 16.91 1.87 12.63
C LYS A 8 15.95 2.83 13.36
N LYS A 9 14.62 2.60 13.26
CA LYS A 9 13.57 3.46 13.83
C LYS A 9 13.72 4.95 13.47
N VAL A 10 14.38 5.25 12.36
CA VAL A 10 14.52 6.63 11.88
C VAL A 10 13.16 7.05 11.34
N PRO A 11 12.56 8.17 11.79
CA PRO A 11 11.28 8.63 11.27
C PRO A 11 11.33 8.75 9.74
N PHE A 12 10.37 8.14 9.05
CA PHE A 12 10.24 8.31 7.61
C PHE A 12 9.82 9.76 7.34
N ARG A 13 10.58 10.49 6.52
CA ARG A 13 10.26 11.88 6.18
C ARG A 13 9.19 11.88 5.10
N PHE A 14 7.94 11.96 5.53
CA PHE A 14 6.77 11.93 4.64
C PHE A 14 6.77 13.06 3.61
N GLU A 15 7.39 14.21 3.93
CA GLU A 15 7.56 15.31 2.98
C GLU A 15 8.33 14.89 1.72
N ASP A 16 9.31 14.00 1.85
CA ASP A 16 10.10 13.50 0.72
C ASP A 16 9.25 12.63 -0.21
N LEU A 17 8.30 11.86 0.33
CA LEU A 17 7.42 11.01 -0.47
C LEU A 17 6.40 11.84 -1.26
N THR A 18 5.84 12.89 -0.66
CA THR A 18 4.96 13.82 -1.37
C THR A 18 5.73 14.58 -2.45
N ALA A 19 6.96 15.02 -2.16
CA ALA A 19 7.82 15.64 -3.16
C ALA A 19 8.14 14.68 -4.33
N ILE A 20 8.49 13.42 -4.05
CA ILE A 20 8.78 12.40 -5.06
C ILE A 20 7.54 12.10 -5.90
N THR A 21 6.38 11.89 -5.29
CA THR A 21 5.13 11.62 -6.03
C THR A 21 4.65 12.84 -6.81
N ASN A 22 4.95 14.06 -6.36
CA ASN A 22 4.76 15.30 -7.12
C ASN A 22 5.69 15.41 -8.33
N ALA A 23 6.95 15.04 -8.18
CA ALA A 23 7.90 15.01 -9.29
C ALA A 23 7.57 13.94 -10.33
N LEU A 24 7.16 12.74 -9.89
CA LEU A 24 6.85 11.61 -10.78
C LEU A 24 5.46 11.70 -11.42
N CYS A 25 4.48 12.24 -10.70
CA CYS A 25 3.12 12.44 -11.19
C CYS A 25 2.67 13.89 -10.94
N PRO A 26 3.22 14.88 -11.66
CA PRO A 26 2.73 16.25 -11.61
C PRO A 26 1.27 16.30 -12.10
N ASP A 27 0.54 17.33 -11.66
CA ASP A 27 -0.90 17.47 -11.89
C ASP A 27 -1.34 17.47 -13.36
N THR A 28 -0.38 17.73 -14.25
CA THR A 28 -0.51 17.78 -15.70
C THR A 28 -0.46 16.40 -16.38
N ILE A 29 -0.01 15.35 -15.68
CA ILE A 29 0.02 13.99 -16.23
C ILE A 29 -1.39 13.39 -16.28
N SER A 30 -1.81 12.98 -17.48
CA SER A 30 -3.06 12.26 -17.67
C SER A 30 -3.00 10.88 -17.03
N GLY A 31 -4.13 10.36 -16.52
CA GLY A 31 -4.15 9.04 -15.87
C GLY A 31 -3.59 7.94 -16.78
N LYS A 32 -3.93 7.97 -18.09
CA LYS A 32 -3.38 7.05 -19.10
C LYS A 32 -1.85 7.03 -19.14
N ARG A 33 -1.20 8.20 -19.02
CA ARG A 33 0.27 8.30 -19.02
C ARG A 33 0.88 7.77 -17.72
N LEU A 34 0.25 8.05 -16.58
CA LEU A 34 0.69 7.51 -15.29
C LEU A 34 0.70 5.97 -15.28
N PHE A 35 -0.39 5.36 -15.74
CA PHE A 35 -0.50 3.90 -15.83
C PHE A 35 0.54 3.29 -16.78
N SER A 36 0.87 3.97 -17.90
CA SER A 36 1.97 3.51 -18.76
C SER A 36 3.34 3.58 -18.09
N TYR A 37 3.60 4.56 -17.22
CA TYR A 37 4.88 4.66 -16.49
C TYR A 37 5.02 3.56 -15.43
N ILE A 38 3.95 3.29 -14.69
CA ILE A 38 3.90 2.23 -13.66
C ILE A 38 4.25 0.86 -14.28
N ASN A 39 3.71 0.55 -15.47
CA ASN A 39 3.98 -0.71 -16.17
C ASN A 39 5.43 -0.85 -16.69
N ILE A 40 6.16 0.25 -16.86
CA ILE A 40 7.54 0.24 -17.38
C ILE A 40 8.57 0.13 -16.25
N LEU A 41 8.24 0.59 -15.03
CA LEU A 41 9.18 0.71 -13.90
C LEU A 41 9.32 -0.54 -13.02
N LEU A 42 9.01 -1.73 -13.54
CA LEU A 42 9.11 -2.98 -12.78
C LEU A 42 10.55 -3.26 -12.33
N PRO A 43 10.84 -3.35 -11.01
CA PRO A 43 12.19 -3.61 -10.54
C PRO A 43 12.59 -5.07 -10.67
N LYS A 44 13.91 -5.31 -10.66
CA LYS A 44 14.48 -6.63 -10.40
C LYS A 44 14.19 -7.04 -8.94
N GLU A 45 14.05 -8.36 -8.75
CA GLU A 45 13.54 -9.13 -7.61
C GLU A 45 13.70 -8.56 -6.17
N GLY A 46 14.72 -7.75 -5.86
CA GLY A 46 14.94 -7.18 -4.52
C GLY A 46 14.12 -5.92 -4.17
N ASP A 47 13.63 -5.16 -5.15
CA ASP A 47 12.95 -3.86 -4.94
C ASP A 47 11.43 -3.92 -5.13
N MET A 48 10.87 -5.13 -5.28
CA MET A 48 9.49 -5.33 -5.70
C MET A 48 8.45 -4.77 -4.72
N SER A 49 8.66 -4.86 -3.39
CA SER A 49 7.72 -4.31 -2.40
C SER A 49 7.76 -2.78 -2.35
N TYR A 50 8.94 -2.17 -2.53
CA TYR A 50 9.08 -0.72 -2.55
C TYR A 50 8.44 -0.11 -3.80
N ALA A 51 8.70 -0.69 -4.97
CA ALA A 51 8.09 -0.19 -6.20
C ALA A 51 6.59 -0.43 -6.23
N HIS A 52 6.10 -1.55 -5.71
CA HIS A 52 4.68 -1.81 -5.54
C HIS A 52 4.02 -0.74 -4.66
N GLY A 53 4.57 -0.47 -3.46
CA GLY A 53 4.08 0.60 -2.60
C GLY A 53 4.12 1.97 -3.28
N MET A 54 5.17 2.27 -4.07
CA MET A 54 5.24 3.51 -4.84
C MET A 54 4.17 3.57 -5.94
N ASN A 55 3.95 2.48 -6.67
CA ASN A 55 2.94 2.40 -7.72
C ASN A 55 1.53 2.61 -7.13
N VAL A 56 1.20 1.94 -6.03
CA VAL A 56 -0.06 2.12 -5.33
C VAL A 56 -0.20 3.56 -4.81
N ALA A 57 0.86 4.16 -4.26
CA ALA A 57 0.85 5.56 -3.83
C ALA A 57 0.55 6.53 -4.99
N LEU A 58 1.12 6.28 -6.18
CA LEU A 58 0.85 7.08 -7.39
C LEU A 58 -0.60 6.91 -7.88
N ILE A 59 -1.15 5.70 -7.82
CA ILE A 59 -2.56 5.44 -8.15
C ILE A 59 -3.46 6.17 -7.15
N CYS A 60 -3.17 6.04 -5.85
CA CYS A 60 -3.83 6.75 -4.75
C CYS A 60 -3.83 8.27 -4.97
N LYS A 61 -2.70 8.86 -5.37
CA LYS A 61 -2.63 10.27 -5.74
C LYS A 61 -3.62 10.64 -6.84
N LYS A 62 -3.70 9.81 -7.88
CA LYS A 62 -4.64 10.05 -8.98
C LYS A 62 -6.09 9.93 -8.53
N MET A 63 -6.38 8.94 -7.69
CA MET A 63 -7.69 8.77 -7.06
C MET A 63 -8.07 10.00 -6.23
N ALA A 64 -7.17 10.51 -5.39
CA ALA A 64 -7.42 11.71 -4.58
C ALA A 64 -7.92 12.89 -5.43
N LYS A 65 -7.31 13.10 -6.60
CA LYS A 65 -7.74 14.13 -7.56
C LYS A 65 -9.13 13.85 -8.16
N TRP A 66 -9.43 12.60 -8.52
CA TRP A 66 -10.74 12.22 -9.05
C TRP A 66 -11.86 12.40 -8.03
N PHE A 67 -11.57 12.09 -6.76
CA PHE A 67 -12.51 12.27 -5.65
C PHE A 67 -12.52 13.69 -5.08
N LYS A 68 -11.69 14.60 -5.62
CA LYS A 68 -11.56 16.00 -5.19
C LYS A 68 -11.27 16.13 -3.69
N LEU A 69 -10.41 15.26 -3.17
CA LEU A 69 -9.96 15.32 -1.79
C LEU A 69 -9.19 16.62 -1.51
N SER A 70 -9.19 17.08 -0.25
CA SER A 70 -8.33 18.17 0.18
C SER A 70 -6.85 17.80 0.06
N GLU A 71 -5.94 18.78 0.14
CA GLU A 71 -4.50 18.50 0.12
C GLU A 71 -4.07 17.58 1.27
N GLU A 72 -4.60 17.82 2.47
CA GLU A 72 -4.36 16.98 3.65
C GLU A 72 -4.85 15.55 3.42
N GLU A 73 -6.10 15.38 2.97
CA GLU A 73 -6.66 14.06 2.66
C GLU A 73 -5.91 13.36 1.53
N SER A 74 -5.47 14.12 0.51
CA SER A 74 -4.66 13.58 -0.58
C SER A 74 -3.35 13.02 -0.06
N ASN A 75 -2.63 13.76 0.79
CA ASN A 75 -1.37 13.30 1.37
C ASN A 75 -1.58 12.03 2.21
N ILE A 76 -2.65 11.99 3.00
CA ILE A 76 -2.99 10.81 3.80
C ILE A 76 -3.28 9.60 2.92
N LEU A 77 -3.99 9.75 1.81
CA LEU A 77 -4.25 8.64 0.89
C LEU A 77 -2.96 8.15 0.20
N ILE A 78 -2.07 9.07 -0.17
CA ILE A 78 -0.76 8.74 -0.76
C ILE A 78 0.08 7.94 0.25
N TYR A 79 0.16 8.40 1.51
CA TYR A 79 0.90 7.72 2.55
C TYR A 79 0.30 6.36 2.90
N SER A 80 -1.04 6.27 2.94
CA SER A 80 -1.76 5.01 3.10
C SER A 80 -1.39 4.02 1.99
N GLY A 81 -1.43 4.45 0.72
CA GLY A 81 -1.05 3.62 -0.42
C GLY A 81 0.42 3.20 -0.45
N PHE A 82 1.32 3.96 0.17
CA PHE A 82 2.74 3.58 0.26
C PHE A 82 3.03 2.61 1.39
N LEU A 83 2.36 2.75 2.54
CA LEU A 83 2.67 2.04 3.77
C LEU A 83 1.74 0.86 4.08
N TYR A 84 0.65 0.67 3.34
CA TYR A 84 -0.37 -0.34 3.65
C TYR A 84 0.19 -1.75 3.85
N ASP A 85 1.22 -2.10 3.10
CA ASP A 85 1.76 -3.46 3.04
C ASP A 85 3.11 -3.63 3.78
N ILE A 86 3.50 -2.62 4.58
CA ILE A 86 4.80 -2.59 5.25
C ILE A 86 4.98 -3.74 6.25
N GLY A 87 3.89 -4.38 6.68
CA GLY A 87 3.96 -5.54 7.55
C GLY A 87 4.59 -6.78 6.91
N LYS A 88 4.67 -6.87 5.57
CA LYS A 88 5.31 -8.02 4.88
C LYS A 88 6.79 -8.17 5.24
N PHE A 89 7.46 -7.08 5.60
CA PHE A 89 8.86 -7.11 6.07
C PHE A 89 9.05 -7.86 7.39
N MET A 90 7.98 -8.12 8.13
CA MET A 90 8.01 -8.91 9.37
C MET A 90 7.81 -10.41 9.14
N LEU A 91 7.57 -10.83 7.90
CA LEU A 91 7.29 -12.21 7.54
C LEU A 91 8.52 -12.90 6.91
N PRO A 92 8.60 -14.25 6.99
CA PRO A 92 9.67 -15.00 6.36
C PRO A 92 9.74 -14.74 4.84
N GLN A 93 10.92 -14.35 4.35
CA GLN A 93 11.12 -13.97 2.95
C GLN A 93 10.87 -15.13 1.97
N ASP A 94 11.20 -16.35 2.38
CA ASP A 94 10.96 -17.58 1.63
C ASP A 94 9.47 -17.87 1.41
N ILE A 95 8.60 -17.36 2.28
CA ILE A 95 7.14 -17.44 2.11
C ILE A 95 6.62 -16.30 1.23
N ILE A 96 7.10 -15.06 1.45
CA ILE A 96 6.66 -13.89 0.69
C ILE A 96 7.06 -13.96 -0.79
N TRP A 97 8.23 -14.52 -1.08
CA TRP A 97 8.78 -14.62 -2.44
C TRP A 97 8.64 -16.03 -3.02
N LYS A 98 7.78 -16.87 -2.42
CA LYS A 98 7.54 -18.22 -2.91
C LYS A 98 6.95 -18.17 -4.33
N PRO A 99 7.54 -18.87 -5.32
CA PRO A 99 7.03 -18.86 -6.70
C PRO A 99 5.79 -19.75 -6.88
N ASP A 100 5.57 -20.71 -5.97
CA ASP A 100 4.43 -21.62 -5.97
C ASP A 100 3.27 -21.09 -5.12
N LYS A 101 2.07 -21.63 -5.36
CA LYS A 101 0.89 -21.33 -4.55
C LYS A 101 1.17 -21.59 -3.06
N LEU A 102 0.78 -20.61 -2.24
CA LEU A 102 0.79 -20.75 -0.79
C LEU A 102 -0.21 -21.83 -0.37
N ASN A 103 0.23 -22.71 0.53
CA ASN A 103 -0.69 -23.60 1.22
C ASN A 103 -1.52 -22.80 2.25
N LYS A 104 -2.53 -23.44 2.86
CA LYS A 104 -3.42 -22.76 3.81
C LYS A 104 -2.68 -22.13 4.98
N MET A 105 -1.70 -22.82 5.57
CA MET A 105 -0.95 -22.32 6.72
C MET A 105 -0.04 -21.15 6.34
N GLU A 106 0.61 -21.23 5.18
CA GLU A 106 1.43 -20.15 4.62
C GLU A 106 0.56 -18.91 4.32
N PHE A 107 -0.62 -19.11 3.73
CA PHE A 107 -1.56 -18.03 3.48
C PHE A 107 -2.09 -17.42 4.78
N ASP A 108 -2.42 -18.25 5.78
CA ASP A 108 -2.83 -17.79 7.11
C ASP A 108 -1.75 -16.95 7.80
N LEU A 109 -0.47 -17.32 7.64
CA LEU A 109 0.66 -16.52 8.09
C LEU A 109 0.80 -15.21 7.29
N VAL A 110 0.67 -15.25 5.96
CA VAL A 110 0.76 -14.04 5.14
C VAL A 110 -0.30 -13.03 5.53
N LYS A 111 -1.54 -13.45 5.86
CA LYS A 111 -2.60 -12.54 6.32
C LYS A 111 -2.22 -11.71 7.55
N THR A 112 -1.28 -12.16 8.39
CA THR A 112 -0.89 -11.43 9.61
C THR A 112 -0.08 -10.16 9.32
N HIS A 113 0.39 -9.94 8.08
CA HIS A 113 1.12 -8.73 7.72
C HIS A 113 0.31 -7.45 8.02
N ALA A 114 -1.01 -7.46 7.80
CA ALA A 114 -1.86 -6.31 8.08
C ALA A 114 -1.77 -5.89 9.56
N PHE A 115 -1.79 -6.89 10.47
CA PHE A 115 -1.68 -6.67 11.91
C PHE A 115 -0.27 -6.20 12.31
N TYR A 116 0.77 -6.80 11.73
CA TYR A 116 2.16 -6.40 11.98
C TYR A 116 2.44 -4.98 11.49
N GLY A 117 1.93 -4.63 10.31
CA GLY A 117 2.02 -3.30 9.73
C GLY A 117 1.36 -2.27 10.64
N TYR A 118 0.12 -2.52 11.06
CA TYR A 118 -0.62 -1.65 11.98
C TYR A 118 0.17 -1.44 13.28
N HIS A 119 0.60 -2.52 13.93
CA HIS A 119 1.33 -2.44 15.20
C HIS A 119 2.69 -1.73 15.08
N MET A 120 3.34 -1.84 13.93
CA MET A 120 4.58 -1.11 13.68
C MET A 120 4.31 0.39 13.51
N LEU A 121 3.33 0.74 12.68
CA LEU A 121 3.00 2.13 12.38
C LEU A 121 2.37 2.85 13.57
N SER A 122 1.63 2.16 14.43
CA SER A 122 1.00 2.73 15.64
C SER A 122 2.01 3.23 16.68
N LYS A 123 3.29 2.90 16.53
CA LYS A 123 4.39 3.41 17.39
C LYS A 123 4.83 4.82 16.98
N PHE A 124 4.35 5.31 15.84
CA PHE A 124 4.62 6.64 15.31
C PHE A 124 3.36 7.51 15.43
N HIS A 125 3.54 8.83 15.50
CA HIS A 125 2.44 9.79 15.53
C HIS A 125 1.89 10.01 14.11
N LEU A 126 1.21 9.00 13.58
CA LEU A 126 0.59 9.02 12.25
C LEU A 126 -0.92 9.24 12.36
N ASP A 127 -1.50 9.74 11.27
CA ASP A 127 -2.95 9.84 11.15
C ASP A 127 -3.59 8.44 11.20
N GLU A 128 -4.68 8.32 11.96
CA GLU A 128 -5.39 7.05 12.18
C GLU A 128 -5.87 6.42 10.86
N ARG A 129 -6.21 7.24 9.86
CA ARG A 129 -6.61 6.76 8.53
C ARG A 129 -5.52 5.95 7.83
N ILE A 130 -4.25 6.29 8.07
CA ILE A 130 -3.09 5.53 7.54
C ILE A 130 -3.01 4.18 8.23
N LEU A 131 -3.18 4.17 9.57
CA LEU A 131 -3.18 2.92 10.35
C LEU A 131 -4.33 2.01 9.92
N ASN A 132 -5.53 2.56 9.77
CA ASN A 132 -6.71 1.83 9.31
C ASN A 132 -6.52 1.27 7.90
N ALA A 133 -5.94 2.04 6.98
CA ALA A 133 -5.63 1.54 5.65
C ALA A 133 -4.67 0.34 5.70
N THR A 134 -3.61 0.40 6.51
CA THR A 134 -2.70 -0.73 6.72
C THR A 134 -3.41 -1.95 7.31
N LEU A 135 -4.32 -1.76 8.27
CA LEU A 135 -5.01 -2.89 8.90
C LEU A 135 -6.11 -3.50 8.01
N MET A 136 -6.85 -2.67 7.28
CA MET A 136 -8.13 -3.02 6.67
C MET A 136 -8.09 -3.14 5.13
N HIS A 137 -6.94 -2.95 4.46
CA HIS A 137 -6.88 -2.98 2.99
C HIS A 137 -7.27 -4.32 2.35
N HIS A 138 -7.31 -5.41 3.14
CA HIS A 138 -7.81 -6.71 2.70
C HIS A 138 -9.25 -7.02 3.15
N GLU A 139 -9.89 -6.09 3.85
CA GLU A 139 -11.31 -6.20 4.17
C GLU A 139 -12.16 -6.08 2.91
N ARG A 140 -13.31 -6.76 2.92
CA ARG A 140 -14.23 -6.82 1.79
C ARG A 140 -15.61 -6.37 2.26
N CYS A 141 -16.29 -5.59 1.43
CA CYS A 141 -17.59 -4.99 1.80
C CYS A 141 -18.69 -6.01 2.13
N ASP A 142 -18.51 -7.28 1.76
CA ASP A 142 -19.41 -8.40 2.07
C ASP A 142 -19.01 -9.17 3.34
N GLY A 143 -17.98 -8.73 4.07
CA GLY A 143 -17.47 -9.37 5.28
C GLY A 143 -16.56 -10.57 5.05
N SER A 144 -16.27 -10.94 3.79
CA SER A 144 -15.39 -12.08 3.47
C SER A 144 -13.89 -11.80 3.65
N GLY A 145 -13.54 -10.56 4.00
CA GLY A 145 -12.16 -10.09 4.13
C GLY A 145 -11.47 -10.49 5.43
N TYR A 146 -10.28 -9.95 5.63
CA TYR A 146 -9.44 -10.17 6.82
C TYR A 146 -8.68 -8.87 7.15
N PRO A 147 -8.18 -8.70 8.39
CA PRO A 147 -8.15 -9.67 9.51
C PRO A 147 -9.39 -9.75 10.39
N GLN A 148 -10.30 -8.78 10.31
CA GLN A 148 -11.44 -8.61 11.22
C GLN A 148 -12.78 -9.06 10.61
N GLY A 149 -12.88 -9.17 9.29
CA GLY A 149 -14.12 -9.61 8.62
C GLY A 149 -15.19 -8.52 8.63
N LEU A 150 -14.78 -7.27 8.41
CA LEU A 150 -15.61 -6.08 8.55
C LEU A 150 -16.61 -5.95 7.40
N GLY A 151 -17.81 -5.47 7.73
CA GLY A 151 -18.82 -5.09 6.75
C GLY A 151 -18.51 -3.75 6.07
N ARG A 152 -19.22 -3.47 4.97
CA ARG A 152 -19.06 -2.23 4.17
C ARG A 152 -18.94 -0.96 5.01
N ASP A 153 -19.78 -0.76 6.00
CA ASP A 153 -19.85 0.52 6.73
C ASP A 153 -18.80 0.65 7.85
N GLU A 154 -18.13 -0.46 8.18
CA GLU A 154 -17.09 -0.52 9.22
C GLU A 154 -15.69 -0.26 8.64
N ILE A 155 -15.50 -0.51 7.33
CA ILE A 155 -14.19 -0.34 6.67
C ILE A 155 -13.94 1.14 6.39
N ASP A 156 -12.78 1.64 6.83
CA ASP A 156 -12.33 3.01 6.58
C ASP A 156 -12.34 3.36 5.09
N LYS A 157 -12.75 4.59 4.76
CA LYS A 157 -12.81 5.05 3.35
C LYS A 157 -11.44 4.99 2.67
N PHE A 158 -10.35 5.32 3.38
CA PHE A 158 -8.99 5.26 2.85
C PHE A 158 -8.54 3.82 2.63
N ALA A 159 -8.91 2.90 3.52
CA ALA A 159 -8.66 1.47 3.33
C ALA A 159 -9.33 0.93 2.06
N LYS A 160 -10.60 1.30 1.80
CA LYS A 160 -11.29 0.92 0.55
C LYS A 160 -10.58 1.48 -0.69
N MET A 161 -10.15 2.73 -0.64
CA MET A 161 -9.45 3.37 -1.76
C MET A 161 -8.12 2.67 -2.04
N VAL A 162 -7.35 2.36 -1.00
CA VAL A 162 -6.10 1.61 -1.11
C VAL A 162 -6.35 0.19 -1.64
N ALA A 163 -7.37 -0.52 -1.15
CA ALA A 163 -7.72 -1.85 -1.64
C ALA A 163 -8.03 -1.86 -3.15
N ILE A 164 -8.69 -0.82 -3.65
CA ILE A 164 -8.94 -0.65 -5.10
C ILE A 164 -7.64 -0.41 -5.86
N ALA A 165 -6.78 0.47 -5.34
CA ALA A 165 -5.49 0.78 -5.96
C ALA A 165 -4.55 -0.45 -6.01
N ASP A 166 -4.49 -1.21 -4.91
CA ASP A 166 -3.70 -2.45 -4.78
C ASP A 166 -4.16 -3.52 -5.79
N VAL A 167 -5.46 -3.81 -5.85
CA VAL A 167 -6.00 -4.78 -6.82
C VAL A 167 -5.72 -4.36 -8.26
N TYR A 168 -5.83 -3.07 -8.58
CA TYR A 168 -5.52 -2.57 -9.92
C TYR A 168 -4.03 -2.74 -10.25
N GLU A 169 -3.14 -2.37 -9.33
CA GLU A 169 -1.69 -2.51 -9.51
C GLU A 169 -1.32 -3.99 -9.70
N ALA A 170 -1.83 -4.87 -8.84
CA ALA A 170 -1.66 -6.31 -8.94
C ALA A 170 -2.05 -6.85 -10.33
N MET A 171 -3.21 -6.46 -10.86
CA MET A 171 -3.71 -6.91 -12.16
C MET A 171 -2.95 -6.34 -13.36
N THR A 172 -2.26 -5.21 -13.21
CA THR A 172 -1.58 -4.50 -14.31
C THR A 172 -0.06 -4.65 -14.29
N SER A 173 0.51 -4.99 -13.14
CA SER A 173 1.92 -5.33 -13.00
C SER A 173 2.24 -6.60 -13.79
N ALA A 174 3.44 -6.71 -14.36
CA ALA A 174 3.86 -7.93 -15.06
C ALA A 174 4.30 -9.05 -14.09
N ARG A 175 3.69 -9.11 -12.90
CA ARG A 175 3.92 -10.20 -11.94
C ARG A 175 3.20 -11.46 -12.40
N SER A 176 3.91 -12.57 -12.39
CA SER A 176 3.30 -13.90 -12.46
C SER A 176 2.65 -14.19 -11.10
N TYR A 177 1.34 -14.43 -11.10
CA TYR A 177 0.59 -15.00 -9.97
C TYR A 177 0.35 -16.49 -10.19
#